data_AF-A0A954U0X6-F1
#
_entry.id   AF-A0A954U0X6-F1
#
_cell.length_a   1.000
_cell.length_b   1.000
_cell.length_c   1.000
_cell.angle_alpha   90.00
_cell.angle_beta   90.00
_cell.angle_gamma   90.00
#
_symmetry.space_group_name_H-M   'P 1'
#
loop_
_entity.id
_entity.type
_entity.pdbx_description
1 polymer ?
#
loop_
_entity_poly.entity_id
_entity_poly.type
_entity_poly.pdbx_seq_one_letter_code
_entity_poly.pdbx_strand_id
1 'polypeptide(L)'
;PAYFAVDSLTLGGGDTLPGDFDGDGQLTALDINQLTQQAASGEYSSALDLNQDNLINFGDITFWIRDVKKSWIGDTNLDGEFNSSDLVTVLAAGTYEQPATTAVWTTGDFNGDGRANTSDLVAALADGGYENGTRAAVVPEPSGIVMLALGLMAIGRKIGRI
;
A
#
# COMPACT_ATOMS: atom_id res chain seq x y z
N PRO A 1 -24.06 27.58 35.23
CA PRO A 1 -23.89 26.25 34.59
C PRO A 1 -23.38 26.43 33.15
N ALA A 2 -22.06 26.50 33.00
CA ALA A 2 -21.42 26.58 31.69
C ALA A 2 -21.27 25.14 31.15
N TYR A 3 -21.93 24.89 30.03
CA TYR A 3 -21.77 23.66 29.27
C TYR A 3 -20.35 23.65 28.70
N PHE A 4 -19.52 22.73 29.18
CA PHE A 4 -18.28 22.40 28.49
C PHE A 4 -18.67 21.76 27.16
N ALA A 5 -18.44 22.49 26.07
CA ALA A 5 -18.30 21.86 24.77
C ALA A 5 -17.20 20.80 24.95
N VAL A 6 -17.51 19.56 24.57
CA VAL A 6 -16.49 18.56 24.30
C VAL A 6 -15.70 19.09 23.11
N ASP A 7 -14.73 19.96 23.42
CA ASP A 7 -13.65 20.28 22.52
C ASP A 7 -13.08 18.94 22.10
N SER A 8 -13.18 18.67 20.80
CA SER A 8 -12.70 17.46 20.18
C SER A 8 -11.26 17.26 20.59
N LEU A 9 -11.08 16.46 21.64
CA LEU A 9 -9.81 15.94 22.10
C LEU A 9 -9.23 15.24 20.89
N THR A 10 -8.33 15.94 20.21
CA THR A 10 -7.31 15.34 19.37
C THR A 10 -6.57 14.37 20.27
N LEU A 11 -7.12 13.15 20.37
CA LEU A 11 -6.38 12.00 20.84
C LEU A 11 -5.31 11.79 19.79
N GLY A 12 -4.18 12.48 19.96
CA GLY A 12 -2.90 12.15 19.36
C GLY A 12 -2.42 10.81 19.88
N GLY A 13 -3.20 9.76 19.62
CA GLY A 13 -2.64 8.47 19.29
C GLY A 13 -2.29 8.60 17.81
N GLY A 14 -1.02 8.85 17.51
CA GLY A 14 -0.52 8.51 16.19
C GLY A 14 -0.70 7.01 16.06
N ASP A 15 -1.84 6.59 15.53
CA ASP A 15 -1.94 5.31 14.85
C ASP A 15 -0.94 5.46 13.70
N THR A 16 0.32 5.08 13.97
CA THR A 16 1.36 5.04 12.97
C THR A 16 0.84 4.13 11.89
N LEU A 17 0.36 4.72 10.79
CA LEU A 17 -0.12 3.96 9.65
C LEU A 17 1.06 3.11 9.22
N PRO A 18 0.99 1.76 9.26
CA PRO A 18 2.13 0.95 8.87
C PRO A 18 2.59 1.37 7.48
N GLY A 19 3.88 1.59 7.28
CA GLY A 19 4.39 2.07 5.99
C GLY A 19 4.30 3.58 5.72
N ASP A 20 3.75 4.38 6.63
CA ASP A 20 3.91 5.84 6.63
C ASP A 20 5.22 6.19 7.36
N PHE A 21 6.25 6.50 6.58
CA PHE A 21 7.62 6.65 7.07
C PHE A 21 7.99 8.11 7.32
N ASP A 22 7.30 9.07 6.70
CA ASP A 22 7.48 10.49 6.96
C ASP A 22 6.50 11.05 8.02
N GLY A 23 5.50 10.25 8.43
CA GLY A 23 4.59 10.52 9.53
C GLY A 23 3.50 11.54 9.17
N ASP A 24 3.21 11.73 7.88
CA ASP A 24 2.21 12.68 7.41
C ASP A 24 0.77 12.13 7.40
N GLY A 25 0.61 10.84 7.74
CA GLY A 25 -0.66 10.14 7.78
C GLY A 25 -1.13 9.59 6.43
N GLN A 26 -0.32 9.65 5.38
CA GLN A 26 -0.64 9.19 4.04
C GLN A 26 0.39 8.16 3.53
N LEU A 27 -0.07 7.23 2.69
CA LEU A 27 0.81 6.28 1.99
C LEU A 27 1.07 6.78 0.58
N THR A 28 2.19 7.47 0.43
CA THR A 28 2.54 8.22 -0.78
C THR A 28 3.77 7.63 -1.47
N ALA A 29 4.12 8.26 -2.59
CA ALA A 29 5.35 7.95 -3.30
C ALA A 29 6.61 8.25 -2.47
N LEU A 30 6.54 9.16 -1.48
CA LEU A 30 7.69 9.48 -0.63
C LEU A 30 8.07 8.27 0.24
N ASP A 31 7.07 7.59 0.81
CA ASP A 31 7.28 6.43 1.68
C ASP A 31 7.92 5.26 0.92
N ILE A 32 7.34 4.89 -0.21
CA ILE A 32 7.87 3.76 -1.00
C ILE A 32 9.24 4.08 -1.61
N ASN A 33 9.50 5.35 -1.97
CA ASN A 33 10.82 5.77 -2.43
C ASN A 33 11.87 5.67 -1.32
N GLN A 34 11.52 6.02 -0.08
CA GLN A 34 12.39 5.81 1.09
C GLN A 34 12.67 4.32 1.30
N LEU A 35 11.65 3.46 1.20
CA LEU A 35 11.82 2.01 1.34
C LEU A 35 12.75 1.42 0.27
N THR A 36 12.54 1.75 -1.02
CA THR A 36 13.40 1.25 -2.11
C THR A 36 14.82 1.78 -1.99
N GLN A 37 14.98 3.05 -1.61
CA GLN A 37 16.30 3.65 -1.40
C GLN A 37 17.04 2.95 -0.24
N GLN A 38 16.34 2.66 0.85
CA GLN A 38 16.94 1.96 1.98
C GLN A 38 17.30 0.52 1.62
N ALA A 39 16.42 -0.20 0.91
CA ALA A 39 16.67 -1.56 0.44
C ALA A 39 17.96 -1.62 -0.40
N ALA A 40 18.16 -0.66 -1.31
CA ALA A 40 19.35 -0.54 -2.13
C ALA A 40 20.62 -0.20 -1.34
N SER A 41 20.50 0.53 -0.23
CA SER A 41 21.64 0.91 0.63
C SER A 41 22.22 -0.28 1.42
N GLY A 42 21.40 -1.30 1.70
CA GLY A 42 21.74 -2.41 2.57
C GLY A 42 21.86 -2.05 4.06
N GLU A 43 21.57 -0.80 4.44
CA GLU A 43 21.53 -0.38 5.83
C GLU A 43 20.21 -0.80 6.47
N TYR A 44 20.28 -1.43 7.66
CA TYR A 44 19.08 -1.87 8.38
C TYR A 44 18.42 -0.71 9.12
N SER A 45 17.09 -0.63 9.03
CA SER A 45 16.25 0.24 9.84
C SER A 45 15.02 -0.52 10.30
N SER A 46 14.86 -0.70 11.62
CA SER A 46 13.72 -1.44 12.16
C SER A 46 12.36 -0.78 11.87
N ALA A 47 12.34 0.49 11.46
CA ALA A 47 11.11 1.17 11.06
C ALA A 47 10.64 0.77 9.65
N LEU A 48 11.57 0.30 8.81
CA LEU A 48 11.33 -0.05 7.40
C LEU A 48 11.21 -1.58 7.19
N ASP A 49 11.53 -2.39 8.21
CA ASP A 49 11.40 -3.85 8.23
C ASP A 49 9.94 -4.23 8.53
N LEU A 50 9.14 -4.27 7.47
CA LEU A 50 7.69 -4.46 7.56
C LEU A 50 7.31 -5.93 7.72
N ASN A 51 8.10 -6.83 7.14
CA ASN A 51 7.85 -8.27 7.20
C ASN A 51 8.51 -8.95 8.42
N GLN A 52 9.31 -8.21 9.20
CA GLN A 52 9.99 -8.65 10.41
C GLN A 52 11.01 -9.79 10.19
N ASP A 53 11.67 -9.81 9.03
CA ASP A 53 12.70 -10.80 8.70
C ASP A 53 14.14 -10.33 9.04
N ASN A 54 14.28 -9.13 9.60
CA ASN A 54 15.54 -8.43 9.91
C ASN A 54 16.36 -8.02 8.67
N LEU A 55 15.73 -7.94 7.50
CA LEU A 55 16.31 -7.40 6.28
C LEU A 55 15.41 -6.26 5.79
N ILE A 56 15.97 -5.37 4.96
CA ILE A 56 15.20 -4.39 4.19
C ILE A 56 15.38 -4.79 2.72
N ASN A 57 14.37 -5.42 2.14
CA ASN A 57 14.49 -6.01 0.81
C ASN A 57 13.14 -6.02 0.05
N PHE A 58 13.11 -6.74 -1.07
CA PHE A 58 11.92 -6.90 -1.90
C PHE A 58 10.70 -7.47 -1.14
N GLY A 59 10.91 -8.23 -0.07
CA GLY A 59 9.88 -8.71 0.83
C GLY A 59 9.13 -7.58 1.53
N ASP A 60 9.83 -6.56 2.03
CA ASP A 60 9.22 -5.38 2.64
C ASP A 60 8.48 -4.53 1.62
N ILE A 61 9.07 -4.34 0.43
CA ILE A 61 8.44 -3.62 -0.68
C ILE A 61 7.14 -4.33 -1.10
N THR A 62 7.19 -5.65 -1.22
CA THR A 62 6.02 -6.48 -1.52
C THR A 62 4.95 -6.32 -0.45
N PHE A 63 5.33 -6.36 0.83
CA PHE A 63 4.40 -6.17 1.93
C PHE A 63 3.77 -4.77 1.90
N TRP A 64 4.57 -3.72 1.71
CA TRP A 64 4.08 -2.35 1.61
C TRP A 64 3.07 -2.20 0.47
N ILE A 65 3.39 -2.66 -0.73
CA ILE A 65 2.50 -2.52 -1.89
C ILE A 65 1.24 -3.37 -1.75
N ARG A 66 1.39 -4.66 -1.43
CA ARG A 66 0.28 -5.62 -1.47
C ARG A 66 -0.61 -5.53 -0.24
N ASP A 67 -0.01 -5.40 0.94
CA ASP A 67 -0.70 -5.55 2.21
C ASP A 67 -1.05 -4.22 2.86
N VAL A 68 -0.19 -3.21 2.71
CA VAL A 68 -0.43 -1.88 3.27
C VAL A 68 -1.19 -0.99 2.28
N LYS A 69 -0.59 -0.67 1.14
CA LYS A 69 -1.15 0.24 0.13
C LYS A 69 -2.31 -0.37 -0.64
N LYS A 70 -2.37 -1.71 -0.72
CA LYS A 70 -3.33 -2.47 -1.54
C LYS A 70 -3.25 -2.09 -3.02
N SER A 71 -2.05 -2.03 -3.58
CA SER A 71 -1.81 -1.83 -5.01
C SER A 71 -1.00 -2.97 -5.64
N TRP A 72 -0.61 -2.83 -6.90
CA TRP A 72 0.17 -3.77 -7.69
C TRP A 72 1.64 -3.39 -7.72
N ILE A 73 2.52 -4.40 -7.85
CA ILE A 73 3.91 -4.14 -8.19
C ILE A 73 3.95 -3.59 -9.61
N GLY A 74 4.59 -2.43 -9.79
CA GLY A 74 4.64 -1.72 -11.07
C GLY A 74 3.71 -0.50 -11.17
N ASP A 75 2.75 -0.35 -10.26
CA ASP A 75 1.96 0.88 -10.11
C ASP A 75 2.89 2.01 -9.63
N THR A 76 3.33 2.84 -10.57
CA THR A 76 4.40 3.82 -10.34
C THR A 76 3.86 5.09 -9.70
N ASN A 77 2.61 5.46 -10.03
CA ASN A 77 1.94 6.66 -9.53
C ASN A 77 1.07 6.39 -8.28
N LEU A 78 0.96 5.12 -7.87
CA LEU A 78 0.19 4.63 -6.73
C LEU A 78 -1.31 4.88 -6.83
N ASP A 79 -1.87 4.85 -8.04
CA ASP A 79 -3.30 5.06 -8.31
C ASP A 79 -4.17 3.80 -8.12
N GLY A 80 -3.54 2.66 -7.82
CA GLY A 80 -4.18 1.38 -7.56
C GLY A 80 -4.15 0.43 -8.76
N GLU A 81 -3.71 0.88 -9.92
CA GLU A 81 -3.62 0.11 -11.16
C GLU A 81 -2.17 -0.03 -11.62
N PHE A 82 -1.84 -1.15 -12.25
CA PHE A 82 -0.60 -1.26 -13.02
C PHE A 82 -0.97 -1.34 -14.49
N ASN A 83 -0.71 -0.28 -15.26
CA ASN A 83 -1.08 -0.18 -16.65
C ASN A 83 0.02 0.47 -17.51
N SER A 84 -0.26 0.64 -18.80
CA SER A 84 0.70 1.26 -19.72
C SER A 84 1.18 2.68 -19.34
N SER A 85 0.40 3.46 -18.57
CA SER A 85 0.78 4.79 -18.11
C SER A 85 1.93 4.75 -17.09
N ASP A 86 1.98 3.72 -16.26
CA ASP A 86 3.08 3.48 -15.32
C ASP A 86 4.39 3.21 -16.07
N LEU A 87 4.32 2.34 -17.08
CA LEU A 87 5.47 2.02 -17.92
C LEU A 87 5.99 3.26 -18.65
N VAL A 88 5.08 4.11 -19.16
CA VAL A 88 5.46 5.40 -19.77
C VAL A 88 6.14 6.31 -18.74
N THR A 89 5.66 6.34 -17.49
CA THR A 89 6.27 7.13 -16.42
C THR A 89 7.70 6.70 -16.12
N VAL A 90 7.94 5.39 -16.00
CA VAL A 90 9.29 4.83 -15.79
C VAL A 90 10.22 5.16 -16.96
N LEU A 91 9.76 4.97 -18.20
CA LEU A 91 10.56 5.27 -19.39
C LEU A 91 10.83 6.78 -19.53
N ALA A 92 9.88 7.63 -19.17
CA ALA A 92 10.02 9.08 -19.18
C ALA A 92 10.98 9.60 -18.10
N ALA A 93 11.13 8.88 -16.98
CA ALA A 93 12.11 9.20 -15.93
C ALA A 93 13.56 9.09 -16.43
N GLY A 94 13.81 8.31 -17.49
CA GLY A 94 15.13 8.18 -18.11
C GLY A 94 16.15 7.41 -17.26
N THR A 95 15.70 6.69 -16.24
CA THR A 95 16.49 5.83 -15.35
C THR A 95 16.63 4.40 -15.88
N TYR A 96 15.70 3.98 -16.75
CA TYR A 96 15.64 2.60 -17.28
C TYR A 96 16.92 2.22 -18.03
N GLU A 97 17.54 1.10 -17.61
CA GLU A 97 18.79 0.56 -18.16
C GLU A 97 19.93 1.59 -18.14
N GLN A 98 19.95 2.50 -17.15
CA GLN A 98 21.04 3.46 -16.91
C GLN A 98 21.92 3.03 -15.73
N PRO A 99 23.10 2.42 -15.95
CA PRO A 99 23.91 1.82 -14.88
C PRO A 99 24.47 2.81 -13.85
N ALA A 100 24.55 4.10 -14.20
CA ALA A 100 25.12 5.15 -13.36
C ALA A 100 24.06 5.96 -12.60
N THR A 101 22.78 5.61 -12.75
CA THR A 101 21.66 6.35 -12.17
C THR A 101 21.02 5.50 -11.09
N THR A 102 20.99 6.02 -9.86
CA THR A 102 20.19 5.42 -8.79
C THR A 102 18.71 5.63 -9.10
N ALA A 103 17.96 4.54 -9.06
CA ALA A 103 16.52 4.56 -9.19
C ALA A 103 15.86 4.34 -7.82
N VAL A 104 14.61 4.78 -7.74
CA VAL A 104 13.64 4.52 -6.67
C VAL A 104 12.33 4.05 -7.32
N TRP A 105 11.35 3.65 -6.52
CA TRP A 105 10.04 3.17 -6.98
C TRP A 105 9.43 4.02 -8.11
N THR A 106 9.30 5.33 -7.90
CA THR A 106 8.68 6.24 -8.89
C THR A 106 9.44 6.37 -10.21
N THR A 107 10.66 5.85 -10.25
CA THR A 107 11.54 5.84 -11.42
C THR A 107 11.84 4.42 -11.91
N GLY A 108 11.11 3.41 -11.43
CA GLY A 108 11.16 2.04 -11.94
C GLY A 108 12.04 1.05 -11.20
N ASP A 109 12.51 1.36 -9.98
CA ASP A 109 13.12 0.36 -9.08
C ASP A 109 12.01 -0.35 -8.28
N PHE A 110 11.44 -1.40 -8.87
CA PHE A 110 10.33 -2.16 -8.28
C PHE A 110 10.81 -3.30 -7.39
N ASN A 111 12.07 -3.75 -7.55
CA ASN A 111 12.64 -4.80 -6.72
C ASN A 111 13.47 -4.27 -5.54
N GLY A 112 13.78 -2.97 -5.49
CA GLY A 112 14.54 -2.30 -4.44
C GLY A 112 16.05 -2.48 -4.53
N ASP A 113 16.61 -2.80 -5.71
CA ASP A 113 18.04 -3.00 -5.91
C ASP A 113 18.79 -1.70 -6.27
N GLY A 114 18.07 -0.57 -6.33
CA GLY A 114 18.59 0.76 -6.62
C GLY A 114 18.78 1.03 -8.11
N ARG A 115 18.30 0.14 -9.00
CA ARG A 115 18.38 0.28 -10.45
C ARG A 115 17.00 0.05 -11.07
N ALA A 116 16.70 0.79 -12.12
CA ALA A 116 15.54 0.52 -12.96
C ALA A 116 16.01 -0.27 -14.18
N ASN A 117 15.74 -1.56 -14.22
CA ASN A 117 16.16 -2.43 -15.32
C ASN A 117 15.12 -3.53 -15.61
N THR A 118 15.49 -4.45 -16.50
CA THR A 118 14.59 -5.55 -16.89
C THR A 118 14.14 -6.42 -15.69
N SER A 119 14.93 -6.55 -14.61
CA SER A 119 14.52 -7.29 -13.41
C SER A 119 13.29 -6.70 -12.73
N ASP A 120 13.15 -5.38 -12.75
CA ASP A 120 12.01 -4.66 -12.19
C ASP A 120 10.73 -4.93 -12.97
N LEU A 121 10.83 -4.92 -14.30
CA LEU A 121 9.71 -5.27 -15.17
C LEU A 121 9.30 -6.74 -14.99
N VAL A 122 10.27 -7.64 -14.79
CA VAL A 122 9.97 -9.04 -14.48
C VAL A 122 9.27 -9.15 -13.13
N ALA A 123 9.71 -8.42 -12.10
CA ALA A 123 9.05 -8.41 -10.79
C ALA A 123 7.60 -7.89 -10.88
N ALA A 124 7.38 -6.78 -11.59
CA ALA A 124 6.06 -6.19 -11.80
C ALA A 124 5.13 -7.11 -12.61
N LEU A 125 5.61 -7.70 -13.70
CA LEU A 125 4.81 -8.61 -14.52
C LEU A 125 4.54 -9.95 -13.82
N ALA A 126 5.47 -10.44 -13.00
CA ALA A 126 5.29 -11.65 -12.20
C ALA A 126 4.25 -11.48 -11.08
N ASP A 127 3.98 -10.24 -10.64
CA ASP A 127 2.87 -9.93 -9.72
C ASP A 127 1.49 -10.18 -10.36
N GLY A 128 1.40 -10.09 -11.70
CA GLY A 128 0.18 -10.41 -12.45
C GLY A 128 -0.89 -9.32 -12.44
N GLY A 129 -0.53 -8.10 -12.04
CA GLY A 129 -1.44 -6.94 -11.96
C GLY A 129 -1.63 -6.16 -13.26
N TYR A 130 -0.82 -6.42 -14.28
CA TYR A 130 -0.79 -5.61 -15.51
C TYR A 130 -2.15 -5.62 -16.23
N GLU A 131 -2.74 -4.43 -16.42
CA GLU A 131 -4.05 -4.21 -17.04
C GLU A 131 -5.18 -5.01 -16.35
N ASN A 132 -5.02 -5.36 -15.07
CA ASN A 132 -6.01 -6.08 -14.27
C ASN A 132 -6.95 -5.15 -13.47
N GLY A 133 -6.78 -3.82 -13.65
CA GLY A 133 -7.54 -2.76 -12.99
C GLY A 133 -7.16 -2.57 -11.52
N THR A 134 -7.94 -1.73 -10.82
CA THR A 134 -7.69 -1.42 -9.40
C THR A 134 -7.63 -2.67 -8.53
N ARG A 135 -6.57 -2.80 -7.73
CA ARG A 135 -6.50 -3.86 -6.72
C ARG A 135 -7.51 -3.55 -5.62
N ALA A 136 -8.60 -4.32 -5.58
CA ALA A 136 -9.63 -4.15 -4.57
C ALA A 136 -9.03 -4.33 -3.16
N ALA A 137 -9.13 -3.31 -2.33
CA ALA A 137 -8.98 -3.49 -0.89
C ALA A 137 -9.97 -4.58 -0.47
N VAL A 138 -9.50 -5.60 0.26
CA VAL A 138 -10.38 -6.63 0.82
C VAL A 138 -11.24 -5.94 1.87
N VAL A 139 -12.35 -5.34 1.45
CA VAL A 139 -13.33 -4.75 2.36
C VAL A 139 -13.96 -5.91 3.10
N PRO A 140 -13.82 -6.01 4.45
CA PRO A 140 -14.60 -6.96 5.21
C PRO A 140 -16.07 -6.69 4.88
N GLU A 141 -16.78 -7.70 4.38
CA GLU A 141 -18.14 -7.53 3.88
C GLU A 141 -18.94 -6.70 4.90
N PRO A 142 -19.61 -5.61 4.47
CA PRO A 142 -20.38 -4.79 5.38
C PRO A 142 -21.38 -5.70 6.09
N SER A 143 -21.76 -5.33 7.30
CA SER A 143 -22.65 -5.99 8.25
C SER A 143 -24.02 -6.51 7.72
N GLY A 144 -24.21 -6.67 6.42
CA GLY A 144 -25.35 -7.26 5.73
C GLY A 144 -25.75 -8.63 6.25
N ILE A 145 -24.80 -9.50 6.65
CA ILE A 145 -25.15 -10.78 7.30
C ILE A 145 -25.79 -10.52 8.68
N VAL A 146 -25.28 -9.53 9.43
CA VAL A 146 -25.85 -9.14 10.73
C VAL A 146 -27.21 -8.48 10.54
N MET A 147 -27.39 -7.60 9.54
CA MET A 147 -28.67 -6.97 9.21
C MET A 147 -29.71 -7.97 8.71
N LEU A 148 -29.29 -8.96 7.91
CA LEU A 148 -30.14 -10.05 7.45
C LEU A 148 -30.55 -10.97 8.61
N ALA A 149 -29.61 -11.33 9.49
CA ALA A 149 -29.89 -12.12 10.69
C ALA A 149 -30.83 -11.39 11.66
N LEU A 150 -30.63 -10.09 11.88
CA LEU A 150 -31.52 -9.26 12.70
C LEU A 150 -32.89 -9.09 12.06
N GLY A 151 -32.96 -8.92 10.74
CA GLY A 151 -34.21 -8.86 9.97
C GLY A 151 -35.04 -10.15 10.07
N LEU A 152 -34.40 -11.31 9.90
CA LEU A 152 -35.06 -12.61 10.04
C LEU A 152 -35.54 -12.87 11.47
N MET A 153 -34.79 -12.47 12.49
CA MET A 153 -35.22 -12.56 13.90
C MET A 153 -36.42 -11.63 14.20
N ALA A 154 -36.48 -10.45 13.60
CA ALA A 154 -37.60 -9.52 13.77
C ALA A 154 -38.89 -10.05 13.11
N ILE A 155 -38.78 -10.67 11.94
CA ILE A 155 -39.91 -11.27 11.22
C ILE A 155 -40.39 -12.56 11.90
N GLY A 156 -39.47 -13.43 12.33
CA GLY A 156 -39.79 -14.68 13.02
C GLY A 156 -40.57 -14.46 14.33
N ARG A 157 -40.27 -13.39 15.07
CA ARG A 157 -41.01 -13.00 16.29
C ARG A 157 -42.44 -12.54 16.04
N LYS A 158 -42.77 -12.08 14.82
CA LYS A 158 -44.12 -11.63 14.46
C LYS A 158 -45.03 -12.79 14.04
N ILE A 159 -44.47 -13.84 13.45
CA ILE A 159 -45.23 -15.00 12.95
C ILE A 159 -45.58 -15.98 14.07
N GLY A 160 -44.76 -16.10 15.13
CA GLY A 160 -45.05 -16.96 16.30
C GLY A 160 -46.03 -16.40 17.34
N ARG A 161 -46.76 -15.33 17.03
CA ARG A 161 -47.74 -14.66 17.93
C ARG A 161 -49.19 -14.70 17.42
N ILE A 162 -49.49 -15.56 16.45
CA ILE A 162 -50.85 -15.89 15.96
C ILE A 162 -51.20 -17.28 16.44
#